data_AF-A0A9D9IKX9-F1
#
_entry.id   AF-A0A9D9IKX9-F1
#
_cell.length_a   1.000
_cell.length_b   1.000
_cell.length_c   1.000
_cell.angle_alpha   90.00
_cell.angle_beta   90.00
_cell.angle_gamma   90.00
#
_symmetry.space_group_name_H-M   'P 1'
#
loop_
_entity.id
_entity.type
_entity.pdbx_description
1 polymer ?
#
loop_
_entity_poly.entity_id
_entity_poly.type
_entity_poly.pdbx_seq_one_letter_code
_entity_poly.pdbx_strand_id
1 'polypeptide(L)'
;MGKLRQLFTGEHKWFFRYAAFVAAVALLWLTFGPGNNILHWIGARFEISSQEKQIEQYTTEIEEMDRRIRMLRSDRDTLEKFARENFHFSEPGDDVYILDE
;
A
#
# COMPACT_ATOMS: atom_id res chain seq x y z
N MET A 1 31.84 -34.90 9.54
CA MET A 1 30.81 -34.66 8.50
C MET A 1 30.68 -35.78 7.45
N GLY A 2 31.24 -36.99 7.66
CA GLY A 2 31.17 -38.09 6.68
C GLY A 2 29.99 -39.07 6.86
N LYS A 3 29.40 -39.17 8.06
CA LYS A 3 28.38 -40.18 8.40
C LYS A 3 26.97 -39.86 7.84
N LEU A 4 26.65 -38.59 7.58
CA LEU A 4 25.37 -38.18 6.99
C LEU A 4 25.20 -38.65 5.53
N ARG A 5 26.32 -38.78 4.79
CA ARG A 5 26.30 -39.23 3.39
C ARG A 5 26.10 -40.73 3.24
N GLN A 6 26.43 -41.53 4.25
CA GLN A 6 26.26 -43.00 4.22
C GLN A 6 24.80 -43.43 4.40
N LEU A 7 23.98 -42.65 5.12
CA LEU A 7 22.53 -42.89 5.22
C LEU A 7 21.84 -42.73 3.85
N PHE A 8 22.30 -41.80 3.02
CA PHE A 8 21.74 -41.53 1.69
C PHE A 8 22.25 -42.48 0.57
N THR A 9 23.27 -43.31 0.82
CA THR A 9 23.96 -44.08 -0.24
C THR A 9 23.93 -45.61 -0.09
N GLY A 10 23.40 -46.16 1.01
CA GLY A 10 23.18 -47.60 1.22
C GLY A 10 21.97 -48.19 0.50
N GLU A 11 21.72 -49.50 0.63
CA GLU A 11 20.74 -50.32 -0.13
C GLU A 11 19.29 -49.76 -0.18
N HIS A 12 18.94 -48.83 0.70
CA HIS A 12 17.63 -48.17 0.76
C HIS A 12 17.49 -46.96 -0.18
N LYS A 13 18.32 -46.82 -1.23
CA LYS A 13 18.21 -45.74 -2.24
C LYS A 13 16.78 -45.55 -2.76
N TRP A 14 16.04 -46.64 -2.92
CA TRP A 14 14.65 -46.59 -3.37
C TRP A 14 13.71 -45.94 -2.34
N PHE A 15 13.92 -46.21 -1.05
CA PHE A 15 13.19 -45.56 0.04
C PHE A 15 13.46 -44.06 0.11
N PHE A 16 14.73 -43.64 -0.02
CA PHE A 16 15.06 -42.20 -0.05
C PHE A 16 14.50 -41.50 -1.28
N ARG A 17 14.51 -42.16 -2.45
CA ARG A 17 13.88 -41.61 -3.67
C ARG A 17 12.36 -41.50 -3.52
N TYR A 18 11.72 -42.50 -2.92
CA TYR A 18 10.28 -42.46 -2.63
C TYR A 18 9.92 -41.37 -1.62
N ALA A 19 10.67 -41.28 -0.51
CA ALA A 19 10.49 -40.23 0.49
C ALA A 19 10.70 -38.82 -0.11
N ALA A 20 11.72 -38.65 -0.96
CA ALA A 20 11.95 -37.40 -1.68
C ALA A 20 10.82 -37.07 -2.65
N PHE A 21 10.28 -38.08 -3.36
CA PHE A 21 9.13 -37.90 -4.26
C PHE A 21 7.86 -37.50 -3.49
N VAL A 22 7.55 -38.18 -2.39
CA VAL A 22 6.40 -37.85 -1.53
C VAL A 22 6.56 -36.44 -0.95
N ALA A 23 7.76 -36.06 -0.50
CA ALA A 23 8.04 -34.71 -0.02
C ALA A 23 7.87 -33.67 -1.12
N ALA A 24 8.28 -33.95 -2.36
CA ALA A 24 8.10 -33.06 -3.49
C ALA A 24 6.62 -32.88 -3.86
N VAL A 25 5.82 -33.95 -3.85
CA VAL A 25 4.38 -33.88 -4.09
C VAL A 25 3.67 -33.12 -2.96
N ALA A 26 4.08 -33.32 -1.70
CA ALA A 26 3.56 -32.58 -0.56
C ALA A 26 3.90 -31.08 -0.64
N LEU A 27 5.13 -30.74 -1.07
CA LEU A 27 5.53 -29.35 -1.32
C LEU A 27 4.70 -28.72 -2.45
N LEU A 28 4.52 -29.43 -3.56
CA LEU A 28 3.66 -28.97 -4.65
C LEU A 28 2.21 -28.79 -4.20
N TRP A 29 1.71 -29.67 -3.34
CA TRP A 29 0.37 -29.53 -2.78
C TRP A 29 0.26 -28.36 -1.81
N LEU A 30 1.31 -28.04 -1.05
CA LEU A 30 1.34 -26.86 -0.19
C LEU A 30 1.39 -25.56 -1.02
N THR A 31 2.07 -25.56 -2.16
CA THR A 31 2.21 -24.36 -3.01
C THR A 31 1.11 -24.20 -4.07
N PHE A 32 0.40 -25.27 -4.44
CA PHE A 32 -0.64 -25.24 -5.49
C PHE A 32 -1.97 -25.85 -5.05
N GLY A 33 -2.10 -26.31 -3.79
CA GLY A 33 -3.29 -26.94 -3.28
C GLY A 33 -4.48 -25.99 -3.15
N PRO A 34 -5.72 -26.50 -3.30
CA PRO A 34 -6.93 -25.71 -3.18
C PRO A 34 -7.18 -25.41 -1.70
N GLY A 35 -6.73 -24.24 -1.24
CA GLY A 35 -7.00 -23.75 0.11
C GLY A 35 -5.77 -23.11 0.77
N ASN A 36 -5.72 -21.78 0.72
CA ASN A 36 -4.85 -20.94 1.54
C ASN A 36 -3.34 -21.10 1.33
N ASN A 37 -2.93 -20.97 0.06
CA ASN A 37 -1.54 -20.92 -0.39
C ASN A 37 -0.71 -19.84 0.33
N ILE A 38 0.58 -20.09 0.57
CA ILE A 38 1.56 -19.13 1.14
C ILE A 38 1.59 -17.83 0.32
N LEU A 39 1.42 -17.92 -1.00
CA LEU A 39 1.31 -16.78 -1.90
C LEU A 39 0.17 -15.82 -1.53
N HIS A 40 -0.96 -16.36 -1.05
CA HIS A 40 -2.10 -15.54 -0.63
C HIS A 40 -1.79 -14.75 0.65
N TRP A 41 -1.05 -15.35 1.59
CA TRP A 41 -0.60 -14.66 2.80
C TRP A 41 0.39 -13.52 2.51
N ILE A 42 1.27 -13.72 1.52
CA ILE A 42 2.21 -12.68 1.08
C ILE A 42 1.43 -11.53 0.41
N GLY A 43 0.50 -11.85 -0.50
CA GLY A 43 -0.35 -10.85 -1.15
C GLY A 43 -1.19 -10.05 -0.15
N ALA A 44 -1.87 -10.73 0.77
CA ALA A 44 -2.68 -10.10 1.81
C ALA A 44 -1.85 -9.17 2.70
N ARG A 45 -0.59 -9.53 3.02
CA ARG A 45 0.28 -8.64 3.81
C ARG A 45 0.66 -7.37 3.07
N PHE A 46 0.93 -7.46 1.77
CA PHE A 46 1.17 -6.27 0.94
C PHE A 46 -0.07 -5.40 0.81
N GLU A 47 -1.23 -6.02 0.65
CA GLU A 47 -2.51 -5.34 0.54
C GLU A 47 -2.88 -4.59 1.82
N ILE A 48 -2.70 -5.22 3.00
CA ILE A 48 -2.86 -4.56 4.30
C ILE A 48 -1.94 -3.35 4.41
N SER A 49 -0.66 -3.49 4.05
CA SER A 49 0.29 -2.36 4.10
C SER A 49 -0.10 -1.22 3.15
N SER A 50 -0.68 -1.54 1.99
CA SER A 50 -1.17 -0.54 1.05
C SER A 50 -2.41 0.17 1.58
N GLN A 51 -3.34 -0.56 2.18
CA GLN A 51 -4.55 -0.01 2.79
C GLN A 51 -4.22 0.91 3.97
N GLU A 52 -3.26 0.53 4.82
CA GLU A 52 -2.80 1.36 5.95
C GLU A 52 -2.25 2.72 5.47
N LYS A 53 -1.43 2.70 4.40
CA LYS A 53 -0.91 3.94 3.78
C LYS A 53 -2.02 4.81 3.21
N GLN A 54 -3.04 4.20 2.59
CA GLN A 54 -4.19 4.95 2.08
C GLN A 54 -4.95 5.63 3.22
N ILE A 55 -5.13 4.94 4.36
CA ILE A 55 -5.77 5.53 5.55
C ILE A 55 -4.98 6.74 6.06
N GLU A 56 -3.65 6.63 6.16
CA GLU A 56 -2.79 7.72 6.62
C GLU A 56 -2.87 8.94 5.68
N GLN A 57 -2.86 8.69 4.37
CA GLN A 57 -2.99 9.74 3.35
C GLN A 57 -4.34 10.45 3.45
N TYR A 58 -5.45 9.70 3.47
CA TYR A 58 -6.79 10.30 3.58
C TYR A 58 -7.00 11.04 4.90
N THR A 59 -6.43 10.54 6.00
CA THR A 59 -6.47 11.24 7.30
C THR A 59 -5.80 12.60 7.20
N THR A 60 -4.62 12.66 6.56
CA THR A 60 -3.89 13.92 6.35
C THR A 60 -4.67 14.88 5.46
N GLU A 61 -5.27 14.38 4.37
CA GLU A 61 -6.08 15.17 3.44
C GLU A 61 -7.32 15.76 4.12
N ILE A 62 -8.01 14.97 4.94
CA ILE A 62 -9.15 15.44 5.74
C ILE A 62 -8.73 16.55 6.68
N GLU A 63 -7.62 16.41 7.40
CA GLU A 63 -7.14 17.47 8.30
C GLU A 63 -6.81 18.77 7.56
N GLU A 64 -6.23 18.67 6.37
CA GLU A 64 -5.93 19.84 5.54
C GLU A 64 -7.20 20.50 5.02
N MET A 65 -8.15 19.72 4.51
CA MET A 65 -9.46 20.23 4.09
C MET A 65 -10.19 20.91 5.23
N ASP A 66 -10.18 20.32 6.42
CA ASP A 66 -10.78 20.87 7.62
C ASP A 66 -10.11 22.20 8.03
N ARG A 67 -8.78 22.30 7.91
CA ARG A 67 -8.06 23.57 8.11
C ARG A 67 -8.51 24.61 7.08
N ARG A 68 -8.63 24.25 5.80
CA ARG A 68 -9.11 25.15 4.74
C ARG A 68 -10.55 25.62 5.01
N ILE A 69 -11.46 24.72 5.36
CA ILE A 69 -12.84 25.06 5.72
C ILE A 69 -12.87 26.00 6.92
N ARG A 70 -12.06 25.75 7.95
CA ARG A 70 -11.98 26.65 9.11
C ARG A 70 -11.48 28.04 8.72
N MET A 71 -10.45 28.15 7.88
CA MET A 71 -9.96 29.45 7.38
C MET A 71 -11.03 30.20 6.58
N LEU A 72 -11.81 29.49 5.77
CA LEU A 72 -12.91 30.08 5.01
C LEU A 72 -14.07 30.51 5.92
N ARG A 73 -14.30 29.79 7.02
CA ARG A 73 -15.44 30.01 7.92
C ARG A 73 -15.13 30.96 9.08
N SER A 74 -13.86 31.17 9.42
CA SER A 74 -13.47 31.83 10.68
C SER A 74 -13.60 33.35 10.67
N ASP A 75 -13.48 34.03 9.52
CA ASP A 75 -13.73 35.48 9.47
C ASP A 75 -13.90 36.02 8.04
N ARG A 76 -14.73 37.05 7.86
CA ARG A 76 -15.00 37.65 6.54
C ARG A 76 -13.73 38.23 5.91
N ASP A 77 -12.89 38.85 6.72
CA ASP A 77 -11.58 39.39 6.31
C ASP A 77 -10.59 38.29 5.90
N THR A 78 -10.67 37.12 6.53
CA THR A 78 -9.77 36.00 6.21
C THR A 78 -10.18 35.33 4.90
N LEU A 79 -11.50 35.22 4.67
CA LEU A 79 -12.06 34.79 3.39
C LEU A 79 -11.67 35.75 2.25
N GLU A 80 -11.82 37.05 2.47
CA GLU A 80 -11.46 38.08 1.49
C GLU A 80 -9.97 38.02 1.15
N LYS A 81 -9.09 37.92 2.15
CA LYS A 81 -7.65 37.77 1.95
C LYS A 81 -7.30 36.50 1.16
N PHE A 82 -7.92 35.36 1.48
CA PHE A 82 -7.72 34.12 0.74
C PHE A 82 -8.16 34.25 -0.73
N ALA A 83 -9.29 34.92 -0.98
CA ALA A 83 -9.81 35.15 -2.32
C ALA A 83 -8.90 36.09 -3.15
N ARG A 84 -8.34 37.13 -2.53
CA ARG A 84 -7.35 38.02 -3.15
C ARG A 84 -6.04 37.30 -3.50
N GLU A 85 -5.52 36.48 -2.60
CA GLU A 85 -4.22 35.81 -2.77
C GLU A 85 -4.26 34.60 -3.71
N ASN A 86 -5.34 33.81 -3.69
CA ASN A 86 -5.42 32.55 -4.45
C ASN A 86 -6.20 32.67 -5.76
N PHE A 87 -7.11 33.64 -5.87
CA PHE A 87 -8.02 33.79 -7.02
C PHE A 87 -8.00 35.19 -7.64
N HIS A 88 -7.15 36.11 -7.13
CA HIS A 88 -6.99 37.48 -7.64
C HIS A 88 -8.30 38.27 -7.77
N PHE A 89 -9.28 38.03 -6.89
CA PHE A 89 -10.53 38.78 -6.91
C PHE A 89 -10.32 40.26 -6.52
N SER A 90 -11.01 41.16 -7.23
CA SER A 90 -11.01 42.61 -7.02
C SER A 90 -11.91 43.07 -5.87
N GLU A 91 -11.57 44.21 -5.27
CA GLU A 91 -12.45 44.92 -4.33
C GLU A 91 -13.61 45.61 -5.07
N PRO A 92 -14.78 45.85 -4.44
CA PRO A 92 -15.82 46.69 -5.02
C PRO A 92 -15.29 48.10 -5.33
N GLY A 93 -15.00 48.37 -6.61
CA GLY A 93 -14.42 49.63 -7.08
C GLY A 93 -13.08 49.50 -7.83
N ASP A 94 -12.48 48.31 -7.87
CA ASP A 94 -11.23 48.04 -8.59
C ASP A 94 -11.46 47.45 -9.99
N ASP A 95 -10.81 48.04 -11.01
CA ASP A 95 -10.76 47.50 -12.37
C ASP A 95 -9.61 46.49 -12.51
N VAL A 96 -9.94 45.21 -12.76
CA VAL A 96 -8.94 44.15 -13.01
C VAL A 96 -8.66 44.05 -14.50
N TYR A 97 -7.42 44.32 -14.87
CA TYR A 97 -6.91 44.14 -16.23
C TYR A 97 -6.23 42.78 -16.33
N ILE A 98 -6.83 41.86 -17.08
CA ILE A 98 -6.16 40.62 -17.49
C ILE A 98 -5.39 40.95 -18.77
N LEU A 99 -4.07 40.92 -18.68
CA LEU A 99 -3.19 41.07 -19.83
C LEU A 99 -2.98 39.68 -20.44
N ASP A 100 -3.66 39.39 -21.54
CA ASP A 100 -3.31 38.26 -22.39
C ASP A 100 -2.03 38.62 -23.17
N GLU A 101 -1.03 37.72 -23.15
CA GLU A 101 0.13 37.77 -24.06
C GLU A 101 -0.25 37.42 -25.50
#